data_AF-A0A7T7AN10-F1
#
_entry.id   AF-A0A7T7AN10-F1
#
_cell.length_a   1.000
_cell.length_b   1.000
_cell.length_c   1.000
_cell.angle_alpha   90.00
_cell.angle_beta   90.00
_cell.angle_gamma   90.00
#
_symmetry.space_group_name_H-M   'P 1'
#
loop_
_entity.id
_entity.type
_entity.pdbx_description
1 polymer ?
#
loop_
_entity_poly.entity_id
_entity_poly.type
_entity_poly.pdbx_seq_one_letter_code
_entity_poly.pdbx_strand_id
1 'polypeptide(L)'
;MKKFFIVMGALIVALSIFGIWDTAKTKKEDAERAKMTSVFYADVEKIEEVEGKKKFTIVGIEGEAGSDEKFVGKKYTFTENKDTKALNEKGEEAKLADFKEGSKIVIQHIGKIKEGDINELTGEVTIAPYNPAPVDATEPIAETSPTDTTGETSTEAPTEATAAE
;
A
#
# COMPACT_ATOMS: atom_id res chain seq x y z
N MET A 1 49.17 31.83 7.38
CA MET A 1 48.21 31.02 6.58
C MET A 1 47.95 29.60 7.11
N LYS A 2 48.61 29.10 8.16
CA LYS A 2 48.38 27.72 8.67
C LYS A 2 47.11 27.52 9.51
N LYS A 3 46.56 28.58 10.12
CA LYS A 3 45.36 28.48 11.00
C LYS A 3 44.02 28.37 10.25
N PHE A 4 43.98 28.75 8.97
CA PHE A 4 42.75 28.75 8.16
C PHE A 4 42.32 27.33 7.74
N PHE A 5 43.28 26.46 7.45
CA PHE A 5 43.03 25.08 7.02
C PHE A 5 42.51 24.18 8.16
N ILE A 6 42.89 24.46 9.41
CA ILE A 6 42.45 23.67 10.58
C ILE A 6 40.97 23.96 10.88
N VAL A 7 40.55 25.23 10.80
CA VAL A 7 39.14 25.62 11.01
C VAL A 7 38.25 25.07 9.90
N MET A 8 38.71 25.10 8.66
CA MET A 8 37.97 24.57 7.52
C MET A 8 37.86 23.03 7.56
N GLY A 9 38.92 22.33 7.99
CA GLY A 9 38.90 20.88 8.21
C GLY A 9 37.96 20.44 9.33
N ALA A 10 37.94 21.18 10.46
CA ALA A 10 37.01 20.91 11.55
C ALA A 10 35.54 21.16 11.15
N LEU A 11 35.29 22.16 10.29
CA LEU A 11 33.95 22.43 9.76
C LEU A 11 33.45 21.31 8.85
N ILE A 12 34.31 20.76 7.98
CA ILE A 12 33.98 19.64 7.08
C ILE A 12 33.69 18.36 7.88
N VAL A 13 34.48 18.09 8.92
CA VAL A 13 34.25 16.94 9.82
C VAL A 13 32.95 17.12 10.62
N ALA A 14 32.66 18.31 11.13
CA ALA A 14 31.39 18.59 11.81
C ALA A 14 30.17 18.43 10.87
N LEU A 15 30.26 18.96 9.63
CA LEU A 15 29.18 18.84 8.64
C LEU A 15 28.96 17.39 8.16
N SER A 16 30.03 16.59 8.04
CA SER A 16 29.91 15.18 7.65
C SER A 16 29.33 14.33 8.78
N ILE A 17 29.65 14.61 10.05
CA ILE A 17 29.01 13.93 11.19
C ILE A 17 27.54 14.33 11.33
N PHE A 18 27.19 15.62 11.14
CA PHE A 18 25.80 16.07 11.13
C PHE A 18 25.00 15.48 9.96
N GLY A 19 25.55 15.42 8.75
CA GLY A 19 24.87 14.82 7.59
C GLY A 19 24.58 13.33 7.76
N ILE A 20 25.47 12.56 8.39
CA ILE A 20 25.25 11.13 8.68
C ILE A 20 24.22 10.95 9.81
N TRP A 21 24.23 11.83 10.82
CA TRP A 21 23.26 11.79 11.92
C TRP A 21 21.85 12.18 11.47
N ASP A 22 21.74 13.16 10.56
CA ASP A 22 20.47 13.58 9.95
C ASP A 22 19.89 12.44 9.11
N THR A 23 20.68 11.87 8.19
CA THR A 23 20.26 10.74 7.33
C THR A 23 19.88 9.48 8.13
N ALA A 24 20.54 9.23 9.27
CA ALA A 24 20.22 8.10 10.14
C ALA A 24 18.96 8.34 10.97
N LYS A 25 18.67 9.59 11.36
CA LYS A 25 17.39 9.97 11.97
C LYS A 25 16.25 9.87 10.97
N THR A 26 16.40 10.42 9.76
CA THR A 26 15.37 10.33 8.72
C THR A 26 15.07 8.87 8.37
N LYS A 27 16.10 8.03 8.20
CA LYS A 27 15.88 6.58 7.95
C LYS A 27 15.17 5.85 9.10
N LYS A 28 15.38 6.26 10.36
CA LYS A 28 14.65 5.67 11.49
C LYS A 28 13.22 6.17 11.56
N GLU A 29 12.99 7.45 11.34
CA GLU A 29 11.65 8.06 11.31
C GLU A 29 10.84 7.57 10.11
N ASP A 30 11.46 7.38 8.95
CA ASP A 30 10.84 6.80 7.75
C ASP A 30 10.52 5.31 7.93
N ALA A 31 11.40 4.57 8.61
CA ALA A 31 11.15 3.17 8.94
C ALA A 31 10.03 3.02 10.00
N GLU A 32 9.94 3.93 10.97
CA GLU A 32 8.82 3.96 11.93
C GLU A 32 7.52 4.41 11.27
N ARG A 33 7.57 5.40 10.36
CA ARG A 33 6.43 5.80 9.53
C ARG A 33 5.94 4.63 8.69
N ALA A 34 6.82 3.96 7.95
CA ALA A 34 6.46 2.81 7.13
C ALA A 34 5.78 1.68 7.92
N LYS A 35 6.20 1.45 9.18
CA LYS A 35 5.56 0.47 10.07
C LYS A 35 4.18 0.89 10.57
N MET A 36 3.91 2.19 10.64
CA MET A 36 2.61 2.74 11.05
C MET A 36 1.73 3.11 9.85
N THR A 37 2.25 2.99 8.63
CA THR A 37 1.49 3.18 7.40
C THR A 37 0.59 1.97 7.17
N SER A 38 -0.69 2.23 7.09
CA SER A 38 -1.70 1.26 6.67
C SER A 38 -2.28 1.69 5.33
N VAL A 39 -2.31 0.79 4.36
CA VAL A 39 -2.98 1.02 3.07
C VAL A 39 -4.11 0.01 2.95
N PHE A 40 -5.31 0.50 2.66
CA PHE A 40 -6.47 -0.35 2.47
C PHE A 40 -7.50 0.30 1.54
N TYR A 41 -8.35 -0.54 0.98
CA TYR A 41 -9.41 -0.16 0.07
C TYR A 41 -10.71 -0.04 0.84
N ALA A 42 -11.51 1.00 0.53
CA ALA A 42 -12.75 1.25 1.24
C ALA A 42 -13.84 1.82 0.33
N ASP A 43 -15.09 1.61 0.72
CA ASP A 43 -16.24 2.33 0.20
C ASP A 43 -16.57 3.52 1.10
N VAL A 44 -16.88 4.67 0.50
CA VAL A 44 -17.39 5.84 1.23
C VAL A 44 -18.86 5.61 1.56
N GLU A 45 -19.16 5.33 2.83
CA GLU A 45 -20.53 5.10 3.29
C GLU A 45 -21.28 6.41 3.52
N LYS A 46 -20.61 7.42 4.11
CA LYS A 46 -21.26 8.68 4.49
C LYS A 46 -20.27 9.84 4.52
N ILE A 47 -20.70 11.02 4.11
CA ILE A 47 -19.94 12.27 4.26
C ILE A 47 -20.81 13.27 5.04
N GLU A 48 -20.35 13.67 6.22
CA GLU A 48 -21.02 14.63 7.08
C GLU A 48 -20.19 15.90 7.26
N GLU A 49 -20.85 17.04 7.48
CA GLU A 49 -20.16 18.26 7.90
C GLU A 49 -20.21 18.39 9.42
N VAL A 50 -19.05 18.37 10.06
CA VAL A 50 -18.88 18.50 11.51
C VAL A 50 -17.94 19.65 11.77
N GLU A 51 -18.41 20.68 12.48
CA GLU A 51 -17.61 21.87 12.82
C GLU A 51 -16.97 22.56 11.60
N GLY A 52 -17.68 22.58 10.46
CA GLY A 52 -17.19 23.17 9.21
C GLY A 52 -16.12 22.33 8.48
N LYS A 53 -15.94 21.07 8.86
CA LYS A 53 -15.01 20.11 8.24
C LYS A 53 -15.76 18.88 7.77
N LYS A 54 -15.28 18.25 6.69
CA LYS A 54 -15.87 17.01 6.19
C LYS A 54 -15.40 15.83 7.03
N LYS A 55 -16.35 15.09 7.60
CA LYS A 55 -16.14 13.80 8.25
C LYS A 55 -16.58 12.70 7.30
N PHE A 56 -15.66 11.80 7.00
CA PHE A 56 -15.91 10.64 6.16
C PHE A 56 -16.15 9.42 7.06
N THR A 57 -17.15 8.62 6.70
CA THR A 57 -17.35 7.27 7.22
C THR A 57 -17.14 6.31 6.06
N ILE A 58 -16.27 5.34 6.27
CA ILE A 58 -15.78 4.43 5.23
C ILE A 58 -15.85 3.00 5.74
N VAL A 59 -15.99 2.04 4.82
CA VAL A 59 -16.00 0.61 5.16
C VAL A 59 -14.93 -0.10 4.35
N GLY A 60 -14.03 -0.83 5.01
CA GLY A 60 -12.99 -1.60 4.32
C GLY A 60 -13.61 -2.70 3.44
N ILE A 61 -13.15 -2.81 2.19
CA ILE A 61 -13.70 -3.78 1.22
C ILE A 61 -12.81 -5.01 1.06
N GLU A 62 -13.45 -6.15 0.83
CA GLU A 62 -12.82 -7.47 0.61
C GLU A 62 -12.44 -7.65 -0.87
N GLY A 63 -11.38 -8.43 -1.13
CA GLY A 63 -11.13 -9.00 -2.46
C GLY A 63 -10.17 -8.23 -3.38
N GLU A 64 -9.54 -7.17 -2.90
CA GLU A 64 -8.54 -6.41 -3.67
C GLU A 64 -7.12 -6.82 -3.28
N ALA A 65 -6.28 -7.13 -4.27
CA ALA A 65 -4.90 -7.53 -4.06
C ALA A 65 -4.13 -6.43 -3.31
N GLY A 66 -3.81 -6.67 -2.04
CA GLY A 66 -3.10 -5.71 -1.17
C GLY A 66 -3.96 -5.07 -0.06
N SER A 67 -5.26 -5.34 0.01
CA SER A 67 -6.05 -5.06 1.23
C SER A 67 -5.57 -5.95 2.38
N ASP A 68 -5.06 -5.36 3.45
CA ASP A 68 -4.76 -6.09 4.69
C ASP A 68 -6.09 -6.54 5.33
N GLU A 69 -6.26 -7.86 5.52
CA GLU A 69 -7.50 -8.51 5.99
C GLU A 69 -8.04 -7.88 7.28
N LYS A 70 -7.17 -7.29 8.10
CA LYS A 70 -7.57 -6.65 9.36
C LYS A 70 -8.50 -5.45 9.19
N PHE A 71 -8.61 -4.88 7.99
CA PHE A 71 -9.48 -3.73 7.67
C PHE A 71 -10.81 -4.12 7.04
N VAL A 72 -10.90 -5.32 6.47
CA VAL A 72 -12.05 -5.76 5.68
C VAL A 72 -13.31 -5.83 6.54
N GLY A 73 -14.41 -5.27 6.04
CA GLY A 73 -15.71 -5.24 6.71
C GLY A 73 -15.80 -4.31 7.92
N LYS A 74 -14.69 -3.70 8.34
CA LYS A 74 -14.66 -2.77 9.47
C LYS A 74 -14.97 -1.34 9.01
N LYS A 75 -15.70 -0.62 9.85
CA LYS A 75 -16.01 0.79 9.64
C LYS A 75 -14.93 1.67 10.25
N TYR A 76 -14.57 2.71 9.51
CA TYR A 76 -13.64 3.73 9.96
C TYR A 76 -14.22 5.12 9.74
N THR A 77 -13.73 6.09 10.51
CA THR A 77 -14.03 7.49 10.31
C THR A 77 -12.77 8.34 10.44
N PHE A 78 -12.72 9.42 9.67
CA PHE A 78 -11.75 10.48 9.83
C PHE A 78 -12.41 11.82 9.51
N THR A 79 -11.95 12.87 10.17
CA THR A 79 -12.36 14.24 9.91
C THR A 79 -11.23 14.97 9.22
N GLU A 80 -11.57 15.71 8.16
CA GLU A 80 -10.65 16.55 7.41
C GLU A 80 -9.80 17.43 8.34
N ASN A 81 -8.50 17.35 8.17
CA ASN A 81 -7.51 18.13 8.91
C ASN A 81 -6.38 18.60 7.96
N LYS A 82 -5.45 19.39 8.50
CA LYS A 82 -4.29 19.92 7.75
C LYS A 82 -3.37 18.84 7.16
N ASP A 83 -3.45 17.62 7.67
CA ASP A 83 -2.62 16.48 7.29
C ASP A 83 -3.39 15.51 6.37
N THR A 84 -4.62 15.88 5.97
CA THR A 84 -5.45 15.12 5.04
C THR A 84 -5.09 15.53 3.62
N LYS A 85 -4.81 14.55 2.76
CA LYS A 85 -4.52 14.75 1.35
C LYS A 85 -5.52 14.01 0.50
N ALA A 86 -5.99 14.65 -0.56
CA ALA A 86 -6.79 14.05 -1.59
C ALA A 86 -5.96 14.01 -2.87
N LEU A 87 -5.94 12.86 -3.55
CA LEU A 87 -5.26 12.66 -4.82
C LEU A 87 -6.27 12.27 -5.89
N ASN A 88 -6.03 12.63 -7.16
CA ASN A 88 -6.81 12.16 -8.30
C ASN A 88 -6.25 10.83 -8.86
N GLU A 89 -6.85 10.31 -9.93
CA GLU A 89 -6.42 9.06 -10.59
C GLU A 89 -4.97 9.11 -11.11
N LYS A 90 -4.43 10.31 -11.34
CA LYS A 90 -3.05 10.54 -11.80
C LYS A 90 -2.06 10.72 -10.65
N GLY A 91 -2.53 10.69 -9.39
CA GLY A 91 -1.72 10.95 -8.21
C GLY A 91 -1.43 12.42 -7.95
N GLU A 92 -2.13 13.34 -8.61
CA GLU A 92 -2.01 14.80 -8.39
C GLU A 92 -2.97 15.25 -7.29
N GLU A 93 -2.69 16.39 -6.66
CA GLU A 93 -3.52 16.96 -5.60
C GLU A 93 -4.95 17.25 -6.10
N ALA A 94 -5.94 16.72 -5.37
CA ALA A 94 -7.36 16.80 -5.65
C ALA A 94 -8.12 17.40 -4.46
N LYS A 95 -9.41 17.70 -4.65
CA LYS A 95 -10.26 18.19 -3.55
C LYS A 95 -10.97 17.01 -2.89
N LEU A 96 -11.12 17.06 -1.57
CA LEU A 96 -11.96 16.11 -0.83
C LEU A 96 -13.43 16.12 -1.29
N ALA A 97 -13.87 17.22 -1.91
CA ALA A 97 -15.20 17.33 -2.50
C ALA A 97 -15.42 16.47 -3.77
N ASP A 98 -14.35 16.00 -4.40
CA ASP A 98 -14.45 15.17 -5.60
C ASP A 98 -14.85 13.72 -5.27
N PHE A 99 -14.70 13.32 -4.01
CA PHE A 99 -15.12 12.02 -3.49
C PHE A 99 -16.58 12.06 -3.03
N LYS A 100 -17.37 11.08 -3.50
CA LYS A 100 -18.82 11.00 -3.24
C LYS A 100 -19.17 9.77 -2.41
N GLU A 101 -20.32 9.80 -1.75
CA GLU A 101 -20.89 8.59 -1.14
C GLU A 101 -21.10 7.49 -2.19
N GLY A 102 -20.80 6.25 -1.83
CA GLY A 102 -20.78 5.10 -2.73
C GLY A 102 -19.55 4.98 -3.63
N SER A 103 -18.56 5.88 -3.51
CA SER A 103 -17.32 5.78 -4.27
C SER A 103 -16.36 4.78 -3.61
N LYS A 104 -15.70 3.98 -4.44
CA LYS A 104 -14.53 3.18 -4.04
C LYS A 104 -13.28 4.04 -3.98
N ILE A 105 -12.54 3.94 -2.89
CA ILE A 105 -11.33 4.72 -2.64
C ILE A 105 -10.20 3.84 -2.10
N VAL A 106 -8.98 4.31 -2.29
CA VAL A 106 -7.79 3.80 -1.59
C VAL A 106 -7.43 4.78 -0.51
N ILE A 107 -7.14 4.28 0.68
CA ILE A 107 -6.70 5.08 1.81
C ILE A 107 -5.33 4.63 2.24
N GLN A 108 -4.43 5.61 2.35
CA GLN A 108 -3.17 5.48 3.06
C GLN A 108 -3.27 6.28 4.36
N HIS A 109 -3.19 5.58 5.48
CA HIS A 109 -3.24 6.15 6.82
C HIS A 109 -1.89 6.00 7.49
N ILE A 110 -1.38 7.08 8.10
CA ILE A 110 -0.16 7.07 8.91
C ILE A 110 -0.52 7.57 10.30
N GLY A 111 -0.56 6.65 11.27
CA GLY A 111 -0.82 6.99 12.66
C GLY A 111 -1.47 5.87 13.45
N LYS A 112 -2.17 6.23 14.53
CA LYS A 112 -2.88 5.27 15.38
C LYS A 112 -4.34 5.15 14.93
N ILE A 113 -4.90 3.96 15.12
CA ILE A 113 -6.32 3.72 14.96
C ILE A 113 -6.90 3.59 16.36
N LYS A 114 -7.89 4.41 16.70
CA LYS A 114 -8.65 4.22 17.94
C LYS A 114 -9.77 3.25 17.65
N GLU A 115 -9.79 2.14 18.38
CA GLU A 115 -10.81 1.10 18.23
C GLU A 115 -12.09 1.49 18.97
N GLY A 116 -13.24 1.19 18.37
CA GLY A 116 -14.57 1.46 18.91
C GLY A 116 -15.65 0.83 18.03
N ASP A 117 -16.92 1.24 18.20
CA ASP A 117 -18.02 0.80 17.32
C ASP A 117 -17.80 1.22 15.86
N ILE A 118 -17.20 2.40 15.67
CA ILE A 118 -16.60 2.87 14.41
C ILE A 118 -15.18 3.27 14.75
N ASN A 119 -14.20 2.69 14.08
CA ASN A 119 -12.79 2.98 14.34
C ASN A 119 -12.44 4.40 13.87
N GLU A 120 -11.62 5.12 14.62
CA GLU A 120 -11.16 6.48 14.24
C GLU A 120 -9.73 6.42 13.70
N LEU A 121 -9.52 6.83 12.45
CA LEU A 121 -8.18 7.01 11.90
C LEU A 121 -7.61 8.34 12.41
N THR A 122 -6.53 8.27 13.17
CA THR A 122 -5.86 9.47 13.72
C THR A 122 -4.52 9.71 13.04
N GLY A 123 -4.21 10.95 12.70
CA GLY A 123 -2.95 11.30 12.03
C GLY A 123 -3.16 11.71 10.57
N GLU A 124 -2.25 11.28 9.71
CA GLU A 124 -2.24 11.64 8.29
C GLU A 124 -3.12 10.66 7.51
N VAL A 125 -4.00 11.19 6.66
CA VAL A 125 -4.90 10.39 5.82
C VAL A 125 -4.78 10.88 4.38
N THR A 126 -4.32 10.02 3.49
CA THR A 126 -4.31 10.27 2.05
C THR A 126 -5.39 9.42 1.39
N ILE A 127 -6.21 10.03 0.56
CA ILE A 127 -7.32 9.39 -0.15
C ILE A 127 -7.09 9.53 -1.65
N ALA A 128 -7.28 8.46 -2.39
CA ALA A 128 -7.28 8.47 -3.85
C ALA A 128 -8.48 7.67 -4.38
N PRO A 129 -9.00 7.97 -5.59
CA PRO A 129 -9.96 7.12 -6.26
C PRO A 129 -9.39 5.71 -6.37
N TYR A 130 -10.26 4.72 -6.20
CA TYR A 130 -9.87 3.37 -6.53
C TYR A 130 -9.52 3.28 -8.02
N ASN A 131 -8.25 3.02 -8.30
CA ASN A 131 -7.79 2.68 -9.63
C ASN A 131 -7.40 1.20 -9.61
N PRO A 132 -8.25 0.29 -10.12
CA PRO A 132 -7.77 -1.05 -10.46
C PRO A 132 -6.80 -0.83 -11.61
N ALA A 133 -5.51 -0.71 -11.32
CA ALA A 133 -4.53 -0.90 -12.37
C ALA A 133 -4.90 -2.25 -13.02
N PRO A 134 -5.10 -2.32 -14.36
CA PRO A 134 -5.27 -3.60 -15.00
C PRO A 134 -4.06 -4.43 -14.57
N VAL A 135 -4.31 -5.59 -13.97
CA VAL A 135 -3.27 -6.56 -13.69
C VAL A 135 -2.71 -6.92 -15.06
N ASP A 136 -1.60 -6.31 -15.43
CA ASP A 136 -0.86 -6.74 -16.61
C ASP A 136 -0.52 -8.20 -16.32
N ALA A 137 -1.16 -9.10 -17.06
CA ALA A 137 -1.00 -10.53 -16.93
C ALA A 137 0.46 -10.86 -17.23
N THR A 138 1.31 -10.72 -16.21
CA THR A 138 2.67 -11.21 -16.28
C THR A 138 2.53 -12.69 -16.01
N GLU A 139 2.45 -13.44 -17.11
CA GLU A 139 2.36 -14.89 -17.18
C GLU A 139 3.20 -15.57 -16.09
N PRO A 140 2.71 -16.65 -15.45
CA PRO A 140 3.46 -17.32 -14.41
C PRO A 140 4.80 -17.82 -14.97
N ILE A 141 5.88 -17.33 -14.36
CA ILE A 141 7.21 -17.96 -14.38
C ILE A 141 7.03 -19.47 -14.20
N ALA A 142 7.41 -20.21 -15.24
CA ALA A 142 7.31 -21.66 -15.31
C ALA A 142 7.85 -22.32 -14.03
N GLU A 143 7.01 -23.16 -13.42
CA GLU A 143 7.46 -24.17 -12.47
C GLU A 143 8.59 -25.00 -13.11
N THR A 144 9.75 -24.97 -12.49
CA THR A 144 10.77 -26.00 -12.72
C THR A 144 10.69 -26.97 -11.55
N SER A 145 9.89 -28.03 -11.73
CA SER A 145 9.93 -29.19 -10.85
C SER A 145 11.26 -29.93 -11.03
N PRO A 146 11.96 -30.35 -9.96
CA PRO A 146 13.02 -31.35 -10.09
C PRO A 146 12.34 -32.72 -10.18
N THR A 147 12.33 -33.34 -11.37
CA THR A 147 11.97 -34.76 -11.49
C THR A 147 13.23 -35.56 -11.63
N ASP A 148 13.60 -36.23 -10.56
CA ASP A 148 14.57 -37.30 -10.54
C ASP A 148 13.83 -38.64 -10.39
N THR A 149 14.33 -39.65 -11.10
CA THR A 149 14.14 -41.10 -10.85
C THR A 149 12.88 -41.81 -11.40
N THR A 150 13.08 -42.45 -12.56
CA THR A 150 12.92 -43.90 -12.84
C THR A 150 11.54 -44.57 -12.74
N GLY A 151 11.13 -45.14 -13.88
CA GLY A 151 10.08 -46.15 -13.96
C GLY A 151 9.78 -46.56 -15.40
N GLU A 152 10.61 -47.41 -16.01
CA GLU A 152 10.18 -48.27 -17.11
C GLU A 152 8.95 -49.08 -16.66
N THR A 153 7.92 -49.20 -17.50
CA THR A 153 7.42 -50.48 -18.06
C THR A 153 6.18 -50.24 -18.93
N SER A 154 6.31 -50.61 -20.21
CA SER A 154 5.33 -51.08 -21.20
C SER A 154 3.94 -50.45 -21.34
N THR A 155 3.64 -50.00 -22.57
CA THR A 155 2.29 -50.11 -23.15
C THR A 155 2.42 -50.58 -24.60
N GLU A 156 2.13 -51.86 -24.79
CA GLU A 156 1.90 -52.48 -26.09
C GLU A 156 0.51 -52.06 -26.60
N ALA A 157 0.45 -51.65 -27.86
CA ALA A 157 -0.76 -51.20 -28.54
C ALA A 157 -1.66 -52.38 -28.95
N PRO A 158 -2.99 -52.21 -29.01
CA PRO A 158 -3.81 -53.00 -29.91
C PRO A 158 -4.07 -52.21 -31.20
N THR A 159 -3.53 -52.70 -32.31
CA THR A 159 -3.93 -52.30 -33.66
C THR A 159 -5.12 -53.14 -34.10
N GLU A 160 -6.15 -52.45 -34.58
CA GLU A 160 -7.34 -52.94 -35.25
C GLU A 160 -6.99 -53.56 -36.62
N ALA A 161 -7.49 -54.76 -36.93
CA ALA A 161 -7.60 -55.24 -38.31
C ALA A 161 -8.70 -56.30 -38.46
N THR A 162 -9.57 -56.00 -39.41
CA THR A 162 -10.84 -56.62 -39.80
C THR A 162 -10.66 -57.80 -40.77
N ALA A 163 -11.71 -58.62 -40.88
CA ALA A 163 -12.17 -59.43 -42.02
C ALA A 163 -11.46 -60.77 -42.33
N ALA A 164 -12.21 -61.87 -42.31
CA ALA A 164 -12.92 -62.44 -43.48
C ALA A 164 -13.18 -63.96 -43.28
N GLU A 165 -14.39 -64.37 -43.69
CA GLU A 165 -14.88 -65.74 -44.02
C GLU A 165 -14.68 -66.92 -43.04
#